data_AF-A0A6M0AV27-F1
#
_entry.id   AF-A0A6M0AV27-F1
#
_cell.length_a   1.000
_cell.length_b   1.000
_cell.length_c   1.000
_cell.angle_alpha   90.00
_cell.angle_beta   90.00
_cell.angle_gamma   90.00
#
_symmetry.space_group_name_H-M   'P 1'
#
loop_
_entity.id
_entity.type
_entity.pdbx_description
1 polymer ?
#
loop_
_entity_poly.entity_id
_entity_poly.type
_entity_poly.pdbx_seq_one_letter_code
_entity_poly.pdbx_strand_id
1 'polypeptide(L)'
;ATVIHLRRIEELDIPGIPKTNSTLLTVVTRSINGRQIYLFKVTPADRPSEVVIEFNKPTPSVDFIVVDAIERGIFRATLQGLLVKGSELHRKLDNFVVFLKDGQTISNAATQSGISLELADKLQKMGRRPTVPTAISQRDEQKDTIEVLTKEVVNQEKNNEQ
;
A
#
# COMPACT_ATOMS: atom_id res chain seq x y z
N ALA A 1 18.51 12.03 3.79
CA ALA A 1 18.76 11.63 2.39
C ALA A 1 19.77 10.49 2.40
N THR A 2 19.63 9.50 1.51
CA THR A 2 20.63 8.43 1.35
C THR A 2 21.40 8.72 0.08
N VAL A 3 22.73 8.84 0.18
CA VAL A 3 23.61 9.15 -0.95
C VAL A 3 24.44 7.92 -1.30
N ILE A 4 24.41 7.52 -2.57
CA ILE A 4 25.26 6.44 -3.10
C ILE A 4 26.43 7.09 -3.85
N HIS A 5 27.65 6.83 -3.39
CA HIS A 5 28.86 7.29 -4.06
C HIS A 5 29.45 6.17 -4.90
N LEU A 6 29.62 6.41 -6.20
CA LEU A 6 30.27 5.49 -7.12
C LEU A 6 31.67 6.01 -7.44
N ARG A 7 32.69 5.16 -7.29
CA ARG A 7 34.06 5.44 -7.68
C ARG A 7 34.53 4.41 -8.68
N ARG A 8 35.05 4.87 -9.82
CA ARG A 8 35.73 4.01 -10.78
C ARG A 8 37.08 3.57 -10.22
N ILE A 9 37.34 2.26 -10.25
CA ILE A 9 38.67 1.67 -10.06
C ILE A 9 39.40 1.57 -11.40
N GLU A 10 40.65 1.10 -11.41
CA GLU A 10 41.35 0.80 -12.66
C GLU A 10 40.55 -0.19 -13.52
N GLU A 11 40.50 0.09 -14.82
CA GLU A 11 39.78 -0.77 -15.75
C GLU A 11 40.52 -2.09 -15.91
N LEU A 12 39.81 -3.20 -15.69
CA LEU A 12 40.36 -4.54 -15.86
C LEU A 12 40.33 -4.90 -17.35
N ASP A 13 41.51 -5.19 -17.92
CA ASP A 13 41.63 -5.69 -19.29
C ASP A 13 41.39 -7.20 -19.30
N ILE A 14 40.13 -7.61 -19.51
CA ILE A 14 39.74 -9.02 -19.54
C ILE A 14 39.64 -9.48 -21.01
N PRO A 15 40.50 -10.41 -21.47
CA PRO A 15 40.46 -10.91 -22.84
C PRO A 15 39.08 -11.46 -23.22
N GLY A 16 38.59 -11.10 -24.41
CA GLY A 16 37.30 -11.56 -24.91
C GLY A 16 36.08 -10.82 -24.36
N ILE A 17 36.26 -9.87 -23.42
CA ILE A 17 35.18 -8.99 -22.97
C ILE A 17 35.28 -7.63 -23.68
N PRO A 18 34.22 -7.17 -24.36
CA PRO A 18 34.20 -5.84 -24.98
C PRO A 18 34.35 -4.73 -23.93
N LYS A 19 35.20 -3.74 -24.22
CA LYS A 19 35.28 -2.52 -23.41
C LYS A 19 34.01 -1.71 -23.59
N THR A 20 33.45 -1.20 -22.49
CA THR A 20 32.21 -0.42 -22.50
C THR A 20 32.39 0.90 -21.77
N ASN A 21 31.88 1.98 -22.37
CA ASN A 21 31.92 3.32 -21.79
C ASN A 21 30.68 3.63 -20.93
N SER A 22 29.88 2.62 -20.60
CA SER A 22 28.72 2.78 -19.72
C SER A 22 28.31 1.46 -19.08
N THR A 23 27.75 1.52 -17.88
CA THR A 23 27.15 0.38 -17.18
C THR A 23 25.72 0.69 -16.77
N LEU A 24 24.91 -0.36 -16.56
CA LEU A 24 23.55 -0.25 -16.02
C LEU A 24 23.57 -0.55 -14.53
N LEU A 25 23.29 0.45 -13.71
CA LEU A 25 23.09 0.29 -12.28
C LEU A 25 21.61 0.00 -11.99
N THR A 26 21.36 -1.13 -11.33
CA THR A 26 20.03 -1.50 -10.83
C THR A 26 19.97 -1.25 -9.32
N VAL A 27 19.10 -0.36 -8.88
CA VAL A 27 18.83 -0.12 -7.46
C VAL A 27 17.50 -0.78 -7.11
N VAL A 28 17.53 -1.71 -6.15
CA VAL A 28 16.33 -2.38 -5.64
C VAL A 28 16.04 -1.84 -4.24
N THR A 29 14.86 -1.25 -4.07
CA THR A 29 14.39 -0.76 -2.77
C THR A 29 13.21 -1.57 -2.29
N ARG A 30 13.00 -1.61 -0.98
CA ARG A 30 11.83 -2.23 -0.34
C ARG A 30 11.17 -1.21 0.57
N SER A 31 9.87 -1.04 0.42
CA SER A 31 9.04 -0.16 1.24
C SER A 31 7.73 -0.84 1.63
N ILE A 32 6.89 -0.14 2.41
CA ILE A 32 5.51 -0.58 2.72
C ILE A 32 4.67 -0.80 1.46
N ASN A 33 5.03 -0.14 0.35
CA ASN A 33 4.36 -0.26 -0.95
C ASN A 33 4.98 -1.37 -1.83
N GLY A 34 5.82 -2.23 -1.26
CA GLY A 34 6.44 -3.36 -1.95
C GLY A 34 7.87 -3.10 -2.43
N ARG A 35 8.32 -3.89 -3.40
CA ARG A 35 9.67 -3.83 -3.99
C ARG A 35 9.67 -2.91 -5.21
N GLN A 36 10.59 -1.94 -5.26
CA GLN A 36 10.76 -1.05 -6.42
C GLN A 36 12.14 -1.26 -7.05
N ILE A 37 12.23 -1.09 -8.36
CA ILE A 37 13.45 -1.29 -9.15
C ILE A 37 13.70 -0.02 -9.97
N TYR A 38 14.88 0.55 -9.83
CA TYR A 38 15.33 1.73 -10.57
C TYR A 38 16.54 1.39 -11.42
N LEU A 39 16.56 1.87 -12.66
CA LEU A 39 17.61 1.60 -13.63
C LEU A 39 18.32 2.91 -14.00
N PHE A 40 19.63 2.95 -13.84
CA PHE A 40 20.45 4.12 -14.14
C PHE A 40 21.55 3.75 -15.12
N LYS A 41 21.65 4.49 -16.23
CA LYS A 41 22.82 4.41 -17.09
C LYS A 41 23.94 5.25 -16.47
N VAL A 42 25.05 4.60 -16.12
CA VAL A 42 26.22 5.22 -15.53
C VAL A 42 27.31 5.29 -16.59
N THR A 43 27.83 6.48 -16.87
CA THR A 43 28.94 6.72 -17.79
C THR A 43 30.13 7.30 -17.03
N PRO A 44 31.38 6.91 -17.34
CA PRO A 44 32.55 7.57 -16.79
C PRO A 44 32.53 9.07 -17.09
N ALA A 45 32.96 9.88 -16.12
CA ALA A 45 33.11 11.31 -16.26
C ALA A 45 34.34 11.78 -15.48
N ASP A 46 35.03 12.80 -16.01
CA ASP A 46 36.21 13.39 -15.37
C ASP A 46 35.84 14.31 -14.20
N ARG A 47 34.55 14.63 -14.07
CA ARG A 47 34.01 15.44 -12.98
C ARG A 47 32.85 14.70 -12.30
N PRO A 48 32.75 14.76 -10.97
CA PRO A 48 31.61 14.16 -10.27
C PRO A 48 30.33 14.87 -10.70
N SER A 49 29.36 14.08 -11.15
CA SER A 49 27.99 14.53 -11.41
C SER A 49 27.08 13.92 -10.37
N GLU A 50 26.35 14.76 -9.64
CA GLU A 50 25.34 14.31 -8.68
C GLU A 50 23.98 14.19 -9.37
N VAL A 51 23.32 13.04 -9.21
CA VAL A 51 21.93 12.87 -9.59
C VAL A 51 21.11 12.82 -8.31
N VAL A 52 20.36 13.89 -8.04
CA VAL A 52 19.45 13.95 -6.89
C VAL A 52 18.10 13.39 -7.32
N ILE A 53 17.69 12.30 -6.68
CA ILE A 53 16.37 11.69 -6.88
C ILE A 53 15.54 12.03 -5.66
N GLU A 54 14.58 12.93 -5.84
CA GLU A 54 13.59 13.23 -4.82
C GLU A 54 12.49 12.18 -4.86
N PHE A 55 12.45 11.34 -3.83
CA PHE A 55 11.28 10.52 -3.58
C PHE A 55 10.20 11.42 -2.99
N ASN A 56 9.32 11.94 -3.83
CA ASN A 56 8.06 12.47 -3.35
C ASN A 56 7.39 11.34 -2.59
N LYS A 57 7.34 11.46 -1.25
CA LYS A 57 6.45 10.60 -0.46
C LYS A 57 5.09 10.74 -1.13
N PRO A 58 4.46 9.64 -1.61
CA PRO A 58 3.14 9.76 -2.18
C PRO A 58 2.30 10.49 -1.14
N THR A 59 1.80 11.67 -1.50
CA THR A 59 0.87 12.42 -0.64
C THR A 59 -0.20 11.41 -0.28
N PRO A 60 -0.39 11.08 1.01
CA PRO A 60 -1.29 10.01 1.39
C PRO A 60 -2.70 10.40 0.93
N SER A 61 -3.11 9.84 -0.20
CA SER A 61 -4.41 10.03 -0.81
C SER A 61 -5.24 8.79 -0.56
N VAL A 62 -6.53 8.97 -0.33
CA VAL A 62 -7.46 7.86 -0.13
C VAL A 62 -7.74 7.20 -1.47
N ASP A 63 -7.60 5.88 -1.54
CA ASP A 63 -7.93 5.08 -2.73
C ASP A 63 -9.42 5.26 -3.10
N PHE A 64 -9.71 5.35 -4.39
CA PHE A 64 -11.06 5.46 -4.94
C PHE A 64 -11.98 4.35 -4.42
N ILE A 65 -11.45 3.13 -4.20
CA ILE A 65 -12.21 2.00 -3.62
C ILE A 65 -12.76 2.34 -2.23
N VAL A 66 -11.98 3.07 -1.42
CA VAL A 66 -12.38 3.48 -0.07
C VAL A 66 -13.43 4.58 -0.13
N VAL A 67 -13.29 5.55 -1.02
CA VAL A 67 -14.27 6.63 -1.22
C VAL A 67 -15.63 6.06 -1.63
N ASP A 68 -15.64 5.17 -2.62
CA ASP A 68 -16.83 4.50 -3.11
C ASP A 68 -17.48 3.56 -2.05
N ALA A 69 -16.68 2.93 -1.18
CA ALA A 69 -17.21 2.22 -0.02
C ALA A 69 -17.89 3.18 0.98
N ILE A 70 -17.33 4.35 1.24
CA ILE A 70 -17.93 5.34 2.14
C ILE A 70 -19.24 5.88 1.56
N GLU A 71 -19.28 6.25 0.27
CA GLU A 71 -20.49 6.73 -0.41
C GLU A 71 -21.63 5.71 -0.34
N ARG A 72 -21.32 4.42 -0.55
CA ARG A 72 -22.29 3.34 -0.35
C ARG A 72 -22.74 3.21 1.10
N GLY A 73 -21.83 3.38 2.06
CA GLY A 73 -22.15 3.38 3.48
C GLY A 73 -23.18 4.45 3.82
N ILE A 74 -22.98 5.66 3.30
CA ILE A 74 -23.91 6.79 3.45
C ILE A 74 -25.26 6.44 2.83
N PHE A 75 -25.27 5.96 1.60
CA PHE A 75 -26.50 5.55 0.92
C PHE A 75 -27.28 4.49 1.70
N ARG A 76 -26.60 3.46 2.22
CA ARG A 76 -27.21 2.43 3.07
C ARG A 76 -27.74 2.98 4.39
N ALA A 77 -27.01 3.89 5.04
CA ALA A 77 -27.46 4.55 6.26
C ALA A 77 -28.77 5.33 6.02
N THR A 78 -28.86 6.01 4.88
CA THR A 78 -30.07 6.74 4.47
C THR A 78 -31.23 5.79 4.22
N LEU A 79 -31.00 4.69 3.50
CA LEU A 79 -32.03 3.67 3.25
C LEU A 79 -32.55 3.00 4.54
N GLN A 80 -31.66 2.80 5.53
CA GLN A 80 -32.00 2.19 6.81
C GLN A 80 -32.64 3.19 7.80
N GLY A 81 -32.81 4.47 7.41
CA GLY A 81 -33.33 5.52 8.30
C GLY A 81 -32.35 5.94 9.41
N LEU A 82 -31.11 5.48 9.37
CA LEU A 82 -30.04 5.87 10.31
C LEU A 82 -29.46 7.26 9.99
N LEU A 83 -29.65 7.72 8.76
CA LEU A 83 -29.24 9.05 8.31
C LEU A 83 -30.43 9.74 7.62
N VAL A 84 -30.83 10.89 8.14
CA VAL A 84 -31.91 11.69 7.54
C VAL A 84 -31.33 12.57 6.44
N LYS A 85 -31.86 12.47 5.23
CA LYS A 85 -31.44 13.30 4.08
C LYS A 85 -31.66 14.78 4.39
N GLY A 86 -30.66 15.60 4.11
CA GLY A 86 -30.70 17.05 4.38
C GLY A 86 -30.47 17.45 5.84
N SER A 87 -30.25 16.49 6.74
CA SER A 87 -29.81 16.79 8.11
C SER A 87 -28.40 17.40 8.14
N GLU A 88 -28.06 18.06 9.25
CA GLU A 88 -26.72 18.58 9.48
C GLU A 88 -25.64 17.49 9.34
N LEU A 89 -25.90 16.28 9.84
CA LEU A 89 -24.99 15.15 9.70
C LEU A 89 -24.83 14.73 8.23
N HIS A 90 -25.91 14.71 7.45
CA HIS A 90 -25.84 14.41 6.02
C HIS A 90 -24.98 15.43 5.27
N ARG A 91 -25.17 16.72 5.53
CA ARG A 91 -24.35 17.79 4.92
C ARG A 91 -22.87 17.68 5.28
N LYS A 92 -22.56 17.34 6.54
CA LYS A 92 -21.17 17.06 6.95
C LYS A 92 -20.58 15.88 6.20
N LEU A 93 -21.35 14.82 5.99
CA LEU A 93 -20.92 13.65 5.22
C LEU A 93 -20.75 13.96 3.73
N ASP A 94 -21.56 14.87 3.16
CA ASP A 94 -21.37 15.35 1.79
C ASP A 94 -20.01 16.10 1.67
N ASN A 95 -19.73 17.02 2.60
CA ASN A 95 -18.44 17.73 2.65
C ASN A 95 -17.25 16.77 2.86
N PHE A 96 -17.43 15.76 3.72
CA PHE A 96 -16.43 14.72 3.94
C PHE A 96 -16.06 14.00 2.65
N VAL A 97 -17.05 13.60 1.85
CA VAL A 97 -16.82 12.93 0.55
C VAL A 97 -16.13 13.86 -0.44
N VAL A 98 -16.46 15.15 -0.45
CA VAL A 98 -15.75 16.15 -1.28
C VAL A 98 -14.25 16.18 -0.94
N PHE A 99 -13.90 16.33 0.34
CA PHE A 99 -12.49 16.34 0.76
C PHE A 99 -11.74 15.05 0.44
N LEU A 100 -12.41 13.90 0.51
CA LEU A 100 -11.83 12.62 0.09
C LEU A 100 -11.55 12.58 -1.42
N LYS A 101 -12.48 13.09 -2.25
CA LYS A 101 -12.31 13.19 -3.70
C LYS A 101 -11.22 14.18 -4.11
N ASP A 102 -10.98 15.19 -3.28
CA ASP A 102 -9.84 16.11 -3.42
C ASP A 102 -8.49 15.48 -3.01
N GLY A 103 -8.48 14.19 -2.65
CA GLY A 103 -7.27 13.44 -2.31
C GLY A 103 -6.80 13.62 -0.88
N GLN A 104 -7.60 14.19 0.01
CA GLN A 104 -7.25 14.27 1.43
C GLN A 104 -7.33 12.90 2.13
N THR A 105 -6.60 12.75 3.23
CA THR A 105 -6.69 11.58 4.11
C THR A 105 -8.06 11.52 4.80
N ILE A 106 -8.50 10.31 5.20
CA ILE A 106 -9.71 10.10 6.02
C ILE A 106 -9.67 10.97 7.28
N SER A 107 -8.52 11.06 7.94
CA SER A 107 -8.34 11.86 9.16
C SER A 107 -8.54 13.35 8.92
N ASN A 108 -7.92 13.90 7.88
CA ASN A 108 -8.05 15.33 7.57
C ASN A 108 -9.47 15.67 7.12
N ALA A 109 -10.03 14.88 6.20
CA ALA A 109 -11.39 15.06 5.70
C ALA A 109 -12.42 14.96 6.84
N ALA A 110 -12.27 14.01 7.77
CA ALA A 110 -13.19 13.84 8.90
C ALA A 110 -13.12 15.04 9.86
N THR A 111 -11.90 15.49 10.16
CA THR A 111 -11.68 16.67 11.01
C THR A 111 -12.28 17.93 10.39
N GLN A 112 -12.02 18.17 9.10
CA GLN A 112 -12.52 19.36 8.39
C GLN A 112 -14.04 19.36 8.20
N SER A 113 -14.64 18.18 8.01
CA SER A 113 -16.09 18.05 7.88
C SER A 113 -16.83 17.96 9.22
N GLY A 114 -16.10 17.83 10.34
CA GLY A 114 -16.66 17.78 11.69
C GLY A 114 -17.40 16.47 11.98
N ILE A 115 -16.87 15.35 11.50
CA ILE A 115 -17.31 13.98 11.81
C ILE A 115 -16.20 13.20 12.53
N SER A 116 -16.58 12.13 13.24
CA SER A 116 -15.60 11.27 13.91
C SER A 116 -14.97 10.25 12.94
N LEU A 117 -13.72 9.86 13.22
CA LEU A 117 -13.04 8.76 12.52
C LEU A 117 -13.81 7.43 12.66
N GLU A 118 -14.44 7.20 13.81
CA GLU A 118 -15.28 6.02 14.05
C GLU A 118 -16.48 5.97 13.11
N LEU A 119 -17.14 7.11 12.86
CA LEU A 119 -18.23 7.19 11.91
C LEU A 119 -17.74 6.91 10.48
N ALA A 120 -16.58 7.44 10.10
CA ALA A 120 -15.98 7.18 8.79
C ALA A 120 -15.67 5.68 8.59
N ASP A 121 -15.06 5.02 9.59
CA ASP A 121 -14.79 3.57 9.55
C ASP A 121 -16.09 2.75 9.49
N LYS A 122 -17.11 3.14 10.25
CA LYS A 122 -18.42 2.49 10.22
C LYS A 122 -19.09 2.59 8.84
N LEU A 123 -19.07 3.77 8.22
CA LEU A 123 -19.59 3.97 6.87
C LEU A 123 -18.81 3.15 5.83
N GLN A 124 -17.48 3.15 5.93
CA GLN A 124 -16.64 2.33 5.07
C GLN A 124 -17.00 0.85 5.19
N LYS A 125 -17.11 0.31 6.42
CA LYS A 125 -17.49 -1.08 6.68
C LYS A 125 -18.88 -1.40 6.13
N MET A 126 -19.85 -0.51 6.31
CA MET A 126 -21.21 -0.68 5.80
C MET A 126 -21.29 -0.71 4.28
N GLY A 127 -20.42 0.02 3.59
CA GLY A 127 -20.39 0.04 2.12
C GLY A 127 -19.33 -0.83 1.47
N ARG A 128 -18.51 -1.56 2.24
CA ARG A 128 -17.64 -2.61 1.71
C ARG A 128 -18.49 -3.65 0.99
N ARG A 129 -18.16 -3.91 -0.26
CA ARG A 129 -18.61 -5.13 -0.94
C ARG A 129 -17.58 -6.22 -0.65
N PRO A 130 -17.97 -7.49 -0.55
CA PRO A 130 -17.02 -8.58 -0.71
C PRO A 130 -16.36 -8.37 -2.07
N THR A 131 -15.13 -7.86 -2.08
CA THR A 131 -14.30 -7.93 -3.27
C THR A 131 -14.14 -9.42 -3.54
N VAL A 132 -14.52 -9.89 -4.73
CA VAL A 132 -14.17 -11.25 -5.16
C VAL A 132 -12.68 -11.41 -4.87
N PRO A 133 -12.27 -12.34 -3.98
CA PRO A 133 -10.88 -12.49 -3.65
C PRO A 133 -10.12 -12.75 -4.94
N THR A 134 -9.07 -11.98 -5.20
CA THR A 134 -7.95 -12.47 -5.98
C THR A 134 -7.62 -13.86 -5.43
N ALA A 135 -7.97 -14.89 -6.17
CA ALA A 135 -7.97 -16.30 -5.76
C ALA A 135 -6.55 -16.89 -5.62
N ILE A 136 -5.58 -16.10 -5.14
CA ILE A 136 -4.19 -16.52 -4.95
C ILE A 136 -3.66 -16.19 -3.54
N SER A 137 -4.38 -15.46 -2.68
CA SER A 137 -3.86 -15.20 -1.31
C SER A 137 -4.43 -16.09 -0.21
N GLN A 138 -5.55 -16.81 -0.44
CA GLN A 138 -6.20 -17.65 0.58
C GLN A 138 -5.77 -19.12 0.56
N ARG A 139 -4.97 -19.55 -0.42
CA ARG A 139 -4.41 -20.92 -0.41
C ARG A 139 -3.24 -21.08 0.53
N ASP A 140 -2.48 -20.02 0.78
CA ASP A 140 -1.25 -20.13 1.58
C ASP A 140 -1.56 -20.09 3.09
N GLU A 141 -2.48 -19.25 3.55
CA GLU A 141 -2.88 -19.22 4.97
C GLU A 141 -3.68 -20.46 5.41
N GLN A 142 -4.46 -21.06 4.50
CA GLN A 142 -5.26 -22.25 4.81
C GLN A 142 -4.40 -23.52 4.85
N LYS A 143 -3.29 -23.55 4.10
CA LYS A 143 -2.34 -24.67 4.14
C LYS A 143 -1.55 -24.69 5.46
N ASP A 144 -1.10 -23.52 5.92
CA ASP A 144 -0.41 -23.40 7.21
C ASP A 144 -1.34 -23.74 8.38
N THR A 145 -2.61 -23.32 8.34
CA THR A 145 -3.57 -23.61 9.41
C THR A 145 -3.91 -25.11 9.48
N ILE A 146 -4.11 -25.77 8.34
CA ILE A 146 -4.39 -27.22 8.31
C ILE A 146 -3.15 -28.03 8.71
N GLU A 147 -1.94 -27.60 8.32
CA GLU A 147 -0.71 -28.31 8.70
C GLU A 147 -0.40 -28.19 10.20
N VAL A 148 -0.70 -27.03 10.81
CA VAL A 148 -0.56 -26.82 12.26
C VAL A 148 -1.58 -27.66 13.04
N LEU A 149 -2.86 -27.63 12.64
CA LEU A 149 -3.90 -28.43 13.30
C LEU A 149 -3.66 -29.94 13.18
N THR A 150 -3.13 -30.41 12.04
CA THR A 150 -2.83 -31.83 11.84
C THR A 150 -1.64 -32.28 12.70
N LYS A 151 -0.62 -31.43 12.88
CA LYS A 151 0.52 -31.73 13.78
C LYS A 151 0.10 -31.74 15.24
N GLU A 152 -0.84 -30.88 15.63
CA GLU A 152 -1.32 -30.78 17.01
C GLU A 152 -2.20 -31.99 17.39
N VAL A 153 -3.06 -32.46 16.49
CA VAL A 153 -3.86 -33.68 16.71
C VAL A 153 -2.98 -34.93 16.83
N VAL A 154 -1.96 -35.09 15.98
CA VAL A 154 -1.05 -36.25 16.03
C VAL A 154 -0.21 -36.29 17.32
N ASN A 155 0.14 -35.13 17.88
CA ASN A 155 0.86 -35.06 19.16
C ASN A 155 -0.05 -35.35 20.37
N GLN A 156 -1.34 -35.03 20.29
CA GLN A 156 -2.31 -35.32 21.35
C GLN A 156 -2.62 -36.82 21.43
N GLU A 157 -2.69 -37.53 20.29
CA GLU A 157 -2.93 -38.98 20.27
C GLU A 157 -1.73 -39.76 20.83
N LYS A 158 -0.49 -39.36 20.56
CA LYS A 158 0.71 -40.03 21.09
C LYS A 158 0.91 -39.90 22.60
N ASN A 159 0.34 -38.87 23.23
CA ASN A 159 0.47 -38.64 24.67
C ASN A 159 -0.60 -39.39 25.49
N ASN A 160 -1.59 -40.00 24.85
CA ASN A 160 -2.64 -40.78 25.51
C ASN A 160 -2.40 -42.31 25.45
N GLU A 161 -1.29 -42.76 24.88
CA GLU A 161 -0.90 -44.18 24.78
C GLU A 161 0.30 -44.56 25.66
N GLN A 162 0.60 -43.80 26.73
CA GLN A 162 1.58 -44.16 27.76
C GLN A 162 0.96 -44.33 29.14
#